data_AF-A0A141RMF2-F1
#
_entry.id   AF-A0A141RMF2-F1
#
_cell.length_a   1.000
_cell.length_b   1.000
_cell.length_c   1.000
_cell.angle_alpha   90.00
_cell.angle_beta   90.00
_cell.angle_gamma   90.00
#
_symmetry.space_group_name_H-M   'P 1'
#
loop_
_entity.id
_entity.type
_entity.pdbx_description
1 polymer ?
#
loop_
_entity_poly.entity_id
_entity_poly.type
_entity_poly.pdbx_seq_one_letter_code
_entity_poly.pdbx_strand_id
1 'polypeptide(L)'
;ELMLHGESLLLPTDTAVSHLSKVTVNSVQLRMMIEGKQLPIGKEFAFTEIGQLYRAYGPNGFIGIMKRNNHTLKVEKNIFIEG
;
A
#
# COMPACT_ATOMS: atom_id res chain seq x y z
N GLU A 1 34.85 1.44 0.74
CA GLU A 1 33.88 1.26 1.85
C GLU A 1 32.43 1.54 1.48
N LEU A 2 32.09 2.60 0.74
CA LEU A 2 30.70 2.87 0.32
C LEU A 2 30.06 1.72 -0.47
N MET A 3 30.84 1.02 -1.29
CA MET A 3 30.38 -0.13 -2.09
C MET A 3 30.13 -1.40 -1.25
N LEU A 4 30.67 -1.48 -0.03
CA LEU A 4 30.49 -2.63 0.89
C LEU A 4 29.36 -2.40 1.91
N HIS A 5 29.06 -1.14 2.23
CA HIS A 5 28.02 -0.76 3.20
C HIS A 5 26.82 -0.04 2.56
N GLY A 6 26.81 0.12 1.23
CA GLY A 6 25.77 0.88 0.54
C GLY A 6 24.37 0.27 0.71
N GLU A 7 24.27 -1.05 0.68
CA GLU A 7 22.99 -1.75 0.89
C GLU A 7 22.46 -1.61 2.32
N SER A 8 23.34 -1.55 3.33
CA SER A 8 22.91 -1.37 4.72
C SER A 8 22.43 0.06 5.02
N LEU A 9 22.69 1.01 4.12
CA LEU A 9 22.16 2.37 4.16
C LEU A 9 20.83 2.52 3.43
N LEU A 10 20.38 1.50 2.69
CA LEU A 10 19.08 1.52 2.04
C LEU A 10 17.97 1.37 3.07
N LEU A 11 17.03 2.32 3.04
CA LEU A 11 15.82 2.25 3.85
C LEU A 11 14.72 1.52 3.08
N PRO A 12 13.80 0.83 3.77
CA PRO A 12 12.58 0.31 3.14
C PRO A 12 11.85 1.39 2.36
N THR A 13 11.32 1.05 1.18
CA THR A 13 10.70 2.01 0.25
C THR A 13 9.57 2.82 0.88
N ASP A 14 8.79 2.22 1.77
CA ASP A 14 7.67 2.86 2.47
C ASP A 14 8.12 3.94 3.47
N THR A 15 9.41 3.97 3.84
CA THR A 15 9.98 5.01 4.71
C THR A 15 9.82 6.40 4.10
N ALA A 16 9.92 6.52 2.77
CA ALA A 16 9.75 7.78 2.04
C ALA A 16 8.32 8.35 2.15
N VAL A 17 7.34 7.50 2.48
CA VAL A 17 5.92 7.85 2.59
C VAL A 17 5.39 7.54 4.00
N SER A 18 6.27 7.53 5.00
CA SER A 18 5.96 7.20 6.40
C SER A 18 4.93 8.14 7.05
N HIS A 19 4.78 9.35 6.52
CA HIS A 19 3.76 10.33 6.94
C HIS A 19 2.33 9.91 6.57
N LEU A 20 2.14 8.97 5.64
CA LEU A 20 0.83 8.46 5.25
C LEU A 20 0.34 7.39 6.23
N SER A 21 -0.95 7.39 6.52
CA SER A 21 -1.62 6.36 7.30
C SER A 21 -1.54 4.98 6.62
N LYS A 22 -1.61 3.91 7.42
CA LYS A 22 -1.49 2.53 6.96
C LYS A 22 -2.86 1.88 6.76
N VAL A 23 -2.98 1.08 5.70
CA VAL A 23 -4.05 0.11 5.48
C VAL A 23 -3.43 -1.27 5.31
N THR A 24 -4.01 -2.28 5.96
CA THR A 24 -3.62 -3.68 5.78
C THR A 24 -4.67 -4.38 4.94
N VAL A 25 -4.23 -5.19 3.98
CA VAL A 25 -5.09 -6.01 3.13
C VAL A 25 -4.75 -7.49 3.29
N ASN A 26 -5.77 -8.34 3.22
CA ASN A 26 -5.57 -9.80 3.23
C ASN A 26 -5.24 -10.32 1.82
N SER A 27 -4.94 -11.62 1.69
CA SER A 27 -4.55 -12.22 0.40
C SER A 27 -5.62 -12.11 -0.68
N VAL A 28 -6.90 -12.15 -0.30
CA VAL A 28 -8.02 -12.01 -1.26
C VAL A 28 -8.08 -10.58 -1.80
N GLN A 29 -8.00 -9.60 -0.90
CA GLN A 29 -7.98 -8.18 -1.24
C GLN A 29 -6.72 -7.82 -2.04
N LEU A 30 -5.55 -8.38 -1.70
CA LEU A 30 -4.34 -8.24 -2.49
C LEU A 30 -4.58 -8.74 -3.91
N ARG A 31 -5.09 -9.96 -4.10
CA ARG A 31 -5.39 -10.49 -5.44
C ARG A 31 -6.33 -9.59 -6.23
N MET A 32 -7.37 -9.07 -5.60
CA MET A 32 -8.26 -8.07 -6.22
C MET A 32 -7.49 -6.83 -6.69
N MET A 33 -6.56 -6.32 -5.87
CA MET A 33 -5.72 -5.19 -6.24
C MET A 33 -4.78 -5.50 -7.41
N ILE A 34 -4.19 -6.71 -7.48
CA ILE A 34 -3.37 -7.17 -8.61
C ILE A 34 -4.19 -7.14 -9.92
N GLU A 35 -5.44 -7.60 -9.84
CA GLU A 35 -6.38 -7.60 -10.97
C GLU A 35 -6.94 -6.20 -11.31
N GLY A 36 -6.47 -5.13 -10.64
CA GLY A 36 -6.92 -3.76 -10.86
C GLY A 36 -8.30 -3.44 -10.29
N LYS A 37 -8.86 -4.34 -9.47
CA LYS A 37 -10.15 -4.12 -8.79
C LYS A 37 -9.97 -3.16 -7.63
N GLN A 38 -11.05 -2.43 -7.34
CA GLN A 38 -11.11 -1.51 -6.21
C GLN A 38 -11.72 -2.22 -5.00
N LEU A 39 -11.21 -1.95 -3.81
CA LEU A 39 -11.69 -2.58 -2.59
C LEU A 39 -12.92 -1.83 -2.05
N PRO A 40 -14.07 -2.48 -1.84
CA PRO A 40 -15.23 -1.84 -1.25
C PRO A 40 -14.94 -1.41 0.19
N ILE A 41 -15.61 -0.36 0.66
CA ILE A 41 -15.47 0.08 2.06
C ILE A 41 -16.34 -0.76 2.97
N GLY A 42 -15.73 -1.82 3.49
CA GLY A 42 -16.26 -2.56 4.63
C GLY A 42 -15.86 -1.93 5.97
N LYS A 43 -16.21 -2.61 7.06
CA LYS A 43 -15.83 -2.21 8.43
C LYS A 43 -14.32 -2.05 8.58
N GLU A 44 -13.55 -2.89 7.89
CA GLU A 44 -12.09 -2.91 7.88
C GLU A 44 -11.45 -1.64 7.30
N PHE A 45 -12.19 -0.85 6.51
CA PHE A 45 -11.69 0.39 5.89
C PHE A 45 -12.51 1.62 6.29
N ALA A 46 -13.44 1.49 7.24
CA ALA A 46 -14.32 2.56 7.66
C ALA A 46 -13.58 3.77 8.26
N PHE A 47 -12.36 3.56 8.77
CA PHE A 47 -11.49 4.63 9.28
C PHE A 47 -10.86 5.50 8.19
N THR A 48 -11.03 5.15 6.91
CA THR A 48 -10.41 5.87 5.79
C THR A 48 -11.27 7.03 5.30
N GLU A 49 -10.66 8.18 5.10
CA GLU A 49 -11.29 9.42 4.65
C GLU A 49 -11.15 9.66 3.14
N ILE A 50 -12.19 10.20 2.52
CA ILE A 50 -12.24 10.51 1.08
C ILE A 50 -11.12 11.47 0.69
N GLY A 51 -10.43 11.16 -0.41
CA GLY A 51 -9.33 11.97 -0.95
C GLY A 51 -7.95 11.67 -0.34
N GLN A 52 -7.90 10.98 0.81
CA GLN A 52 -6.64 10.67 1.48
C GLN A 52 -5.88 9.50 0.83
N LEU A 53 -4.56 9.54 0.99
CA LEU A 53 -3.63 8.51 0.56
C LEU A 53 -3.18 7.63 1.73
N TYR A 54 -2.98 6.35 1.45
CA TYR A 54 -2.63 5.34 2.43
C TYR A 54 -1.51 4.43 1.91
N ARG A 55 -0.61 4.04 2.80
CA ARG A 55 0.32 2.93 2.54
C ARG A 55 -0.45 1.61 2.67
N ALA A 56 -0.44 0.80 1.62
CA ALA A 56 -1.05 -0.52 1.63
C ALA A 56 -0.01 -1.59 1.96
N TYR A 57 -0.36 -2.48 2.90
CA TYR A 57 0.47 -3.63 3.29
C TYR A 57 -0.33 -4.91 3.13
N GLY A 58 0.27 -5.90 2.47
CA GLY A 58 -0.26 -7.24 2.33
C GLY A 58 0.41 -8.21 3.27
N PRO A 59 0.17 -9.52 3.07
CA PRO A 59 0.84 -10.59 3.80
C PRO A 59 2.38 -10.51 3.74
N ASN A 60 2.93 -9.99 2.64
CA ASN A 60 4.37 -9.94 2.39
C ASN A 60 4.99 -8.55 2.60
N GLY A 61 4.28 -7.61 3.24
CA GLY A 61 4.78 -6.26 3.51
C GLY A 61 4.19 -5.19 2.59
N PHE A 62 4.93 -4.11 2.37
CA PHE A 62 4.45 -2.93 1.65
C PHE A 62 4.20 -3.23 0.16
N ILE A 63 3.02 -2.86 -0.34
CA ILE A 63 2.60 -3.14 -1.73
C ILE A 63 2.61 -1.86 -2.58
N GLY A 64 2.23 -0.73 -1.98
CA GLY A 64 2.09 0.53 -2.70
C GLY A 64 1.17 1.52 -2.00
N ILE A 65 0.65 2.47 -2.78
CA ILE A 65 -0.20 3.56 -2.29
C ILE A 65 -1.63 3.40 -2.80
N MET A 66 -2.58 3.52 -1.88
CA MET A 66 -4.01 3.53 -2.18
C MET A 66 -4.61 4.91 -1.89
N LYS A 67 -5.63 5.26 -2.66
CA LYS A 67 -6.44 6.45 -2.47
C LYS A 67 -7.87 6.06 -2.15
N ARG A 68 -8.44 6.70 -1.14
CA ARG A 68 -9.86 6.57 -0.82
C ARG A 68 -10.66 7.48 -1.76
N ASN A 69 -11.60 6.91 -2.51
CA ASN A 69 -12.58 7.67 -3.30
C ASN A 69 -13.94 7.70 -2.56
N ASN A 70 -15.07 7.91 -3.23
CA ASN A 70 -16.37 7.95 -2.55
C ASN A 70 -16.85 6.57 -2.08
N HIS A 71 -16.53 5.49 -2.79
CA HIS A 71 -17.16 4.17 -2.60
C HIS A 71 -16.18 3.02 -2.34
N THR A 72 -14.90 3.22 -2.65
CA THR A 72 -13.85 2.19 -2.58
C THR A 72 -12.50 2.77 -2.13
N LEU A 73 -11.54 1.88 -1.88
CA LEU A 73 -10.11 2.14 -1.92
C LEU A 73 -9.56 1.64 -3.25
N LYS A 74 -8.88 2.54 -3.97
CA LYS A 74 -8.27 2.24 -5.27
C LYS A 74 -6.76 2.35 -5.14
N VAL A 75 -6.04 1.48 -5.84
CA VAL A 75 -4.60 1.66 -6.04
C VAL A 75 -4.34 2.95 -6.83
N GLU A 76 -3.52 3.84 -6.26
CA GLU A 76 -3.02 5.03 -6.96
C GLU A 76 -1.68 4.76 -7.64
N LYS A 77 -0.79 4.03 -6.95
CA LYS A 77 0.51 3.57 -7.47
C LYS A 77 0.82 2.17 -6.95
N ASN A 78 1.05 1.25 -7.89
CA ASN A 78 1.61 -0.08 -7.61
C ASN A 78 3.13 0.01 -7.67
N ILE A 79 3.80 -0.40 -6.61
CA ILE A 79 5.26 -0.37 -6.56
C ILE A 79 5.82 -1.80 -6.43
N PHE A 80 5.08 -2.72 -5.79
CA PHE A 80 5.57 -4.09 -5.49
C PHE A 80 4.51 -5.19 -5.67
N ILE A 81 3.65 -5.07 -6.68
CA ILE A 81 2.78 -6.19 -7.03
C ILE A 81 3.56 -7.13 -7.95
N GLU A 82 4.15 -8.18 -7.38
CA GLU A 82 4.57 -9.35 -8.15
C GLU A 82 3.31 -10.11 -8.60
N GLY A 83 3.21 -10.35 -9.92
CA GLY A 83 2.09 -11.04 -10.55
C GLY A 83 2.20 -12.55 -10.47
#